data_AF-A0A1H8IVF4-F1
#
_entry.id   AF-A0A1H8IVF4-F1
#
_cell.length_a   1.000
_cell.length_b   1.000
_cell.length_c   1.000
_cell.angle_alpha   90.00
_cell.angle_beta   90.00
_cell.angle_gamma   90.00
#
_symmetry.space_group_name_H-M   'P 1'
#
loop_
_entity.id
_entity.type
_entity.pdbx_description
1 polymer ?
#
loop_
_entity_poly.entity_id
_entity_poly.type
_entity_poly.pdbx_seq_one_letter_code
_entity_poly.pdbx_strand_id
1 'polypeptide(L)'
;MRLCAGEASVGELADPFDMALPSFMKHIHVLETNGLVQSEKSGRVRTCRLNPDALVGAEDWFQQQRAIWEARLDRFEAYVMKLKKEREPAGRPSRTTKRKGAK
;
A
#
# COMPACT_ATOMS: atom_id res chain seq x y z
N MET A 1 2.06 16.91 -6.50
CA MET A 1 2.53 16.87 -5.10
C MET A 1 3.77 17.75 -4.96
N ARG A 2 3.62 19.06 -4.65
CA ARG A 2 4.78 19.96 -4.48
C ARG A 2 5.44 19.81 -3.10
N LEU A 3 4.66 19.62 -2.04
CA LEU A 3 5.15 19.47 -0.66
C LEU A 3 6.03 18.24 -0.41
N CYS A 4 5.94 17.20 -1.25
CA CYS A 4 6.82 16.04 -1.17
C CYS A 4 8.24 16.33 -1.69
N ALA A 5 8.39 17.35 -2.55
CA ALA A 5 9.67 17.76 -3.10
C ALA A 5 10.37 18.84 -2.25
N GLY A 6 9.63 19.52 -1.38
CA GLY A 6 10.15 20.57 -0.50
C GLY A 6 9.08 21.51 0.02
N GLU A 7 9.50 22.49 0.82
CA GLU A 7 8.61 23.55 1.33
C GLU A 7 8.13 24.45 0.18
N ALA A 8 6.92 24.99 0.30
CA ALA A 8 6.34 25.86 -0.72
C ALA A 8 5.39 26.89 -0.11
N SER A 9 5.24 28.04 -0.78
CA SER A 9 4.26 29.03 -0.32
C SER A 9 2.83 28.59 -0.63
N VAL A 10 1.86 29.04 0.18
CA VAL A 10 0.43 28.76 -0.05
C VAL A 10 -0.02 29.20 -1.44
N GLY A 11 0.51 30.33 -1.95
CA GLY A 11 0.19 30.80 -3.31
C GLY A 11 0.62 29.79 -4.36
N GLU A 12 1.89 29.40 -4.35
CA GLU A 12 2.39 28.40 -5.31
C GLU A 12 1.74 27.01 -5.14
N LEU A 13 1.25 26.70 -3.94
CA LEU A 13 0.51 25.46 -3.69
C LEU A 13 -0.92 25.54 -4.25
N ALA A 14 -1.51 26.72 -4.32
CA ALA A 14 -2.84 26.95 -4.87
C ALA A 14 -2.85 26.99 -6.40
N ASP A 15 -1.76 27.44 -7.04
CA ASP A 15 -1.63 27.60 -8.51
C ASP A 15 -2.19 26.45 -9.37
N PRO A 16 -1.94 25.15 -9.07
CA PRO A 16 -2.45 24.06 -9.91
C PRO A 16 -3.92 23.71 -9.66
N PHE A 17 -4.60 24.37 -8.72
CA PHE A 17 -5.98 24.07 -8.35
C PHE A 17 -6.93 25.17 -8.82
N ASP A 18 -7.99 24.78 -9.55
CA ASP A 18 -9.06 25.69 -9.95
C ASP A 18 -10.04 25.93 -8.79
N MET A 19 -9.59 26.65 -7.76
CA MET A 19 -10.41 27.04 -6.62
C MET A 19 -9.99 28.37 -6.00
N ALA A 20 -10.93 29.01 -5.33
CA ALA A 20 -10.66 30.25 -4.61
C ALA A 20 -9.69 30.02 -3.43
N LEU A 21 -8.78 30.97 -3.20
CA LEU A 21 -7.78 30.92 -2.14
C LEU A 21 -8.35 30.66 -0.73
N PRO A 22 -9.51 31.23 -0.33
CA PRO A 22 -10.12 30.89 0.96
C PRO A 22 -10.52 29.42 1.09
N SER A 23 -10.96 28.78 0.00
CA SER A 23 -11.27 27.35 -0.02
C SER A 23 -10.00 26.52 0.10
N PHE A 24 -8.94 26.91 -0.62
CA PHE A 24 -7.63 26.26 -0.51
C PHE A 24 -7.08 26.34 0.93
N MET A 25 -7.20 27.50 1.56
CA MET A 25 -6.79 27.70 2.96
C MET A 25 -7.55 26.80 3.94
N LYS A 26 -8.82 26.48 3.69
CA LYS A 26 -9.55 25.50 4.51
C LYS A 26 -8.92 24.11 4.43
N HIS A 27 -8.48 23.68 3.25
CA HIS A 27 -7.78 22.40 3.09
C HIS A 27 -6.43 22.42 3.82
N ILE A 28 -5.64 23.48 3.68
CA ILE A 28 -4.40 23.64 4.43
C ILE A 28 -4.64 23.58 5.94
N HIS A 29 -5.68 24.25 6.43
CA HIS A 29 -6.03 24.22 7.85
C HIS A 29 -6.37 22.81 8.35
N VAL A 30 -7.17 22.04 7.59
CA VAL A 30 -7.48 20.65 7.95
C VAL A 30 -6.21 19.79 7.98
N LEU A 31 -5.29 19.98 7.03
CA LEU A 31 -4.02 19.26 7.02
C LEU A 31 -3.12 19.65 8.20
N GLU A 32 -3.13 20.92 8.61
CA GLU A 32 -2.44 21.39 9.82
C GLU A 32 -3.04 20.82 11.10
N THR A 33 -4.38 20.81 11.22
CA THR A 33 -5.06 20.26 12.41
C THR A 33 -4.77 18.77 12.61
N ASN A 34 -4.62 18.02 11.51
CA ASN A 34 -4.25 16.60 11.57
C ASN A 34 -2.72 16.39 11.63
N GLY A 35 -1.94 17.46 11.75
CA GLY A 35 -0.48 17.41 11.88
C GLY A 35 0.27 17.00 10.61
N LEU A 36 -0.42 16.80 9.48
CA LEU A 36 0.18 16.38 8.20
C LEU A 36 1.00 17.48 7.53
N VAL A 37 0.62 18.74 7.76
CA VAL A 37 1.31 19.92 7.26
C VAL A 37 1.68 20.81 8.42
N GLN A 38 2.88 21.37 8.38
CA GLN A 38 3.28 22.48 9.23
C GLN A 38 3.40 23.73 8.37
N SER A 39 3.12 24.88 8.94
CA SER A 39 3.29 26.13 8.22
C SER A 39 3.82 27.24 9.11
N GLU A 40 4.53 28.16 8.46
CA GLU A 40 5.10 29.34 9.09
C GLU A 40 4.71 30.56 8.27
N LYS A 41 4.37 31.65 8.97
CA LYS A 41 4.02 32.92 8.32
C LYS A 41 5.18 33.89 8.47
N SER A 42 5.76 34.29 7.34
CA SER A 42 6.76 35.35 7.26
C SER A 42 6.21 36.53 6.46
N GLY A 43 5.87 37.62 7.16
CA GLY A 43 5.22 38.78 6.57
C GLY A 43 3.86 38.46 5.95
N ARG A 44 3.75 38.61 4.62
CA ARG A 44 2.52 38.29 3.85
C ARG A 44 2.51 36.85 3.32
N VAL A 45 3.64 36.15 3.37
CA VAL A 45 3.79 34.81 2.79
C VAL A 45 3.64 33.77 3.89
N ARG A 46 2.80 32.76 3.64
CA ARG A 46 2.75 31.55 4.45
C ARG A 46 3.44 30.44 3.67
N THR A 47 4.47 29.85 4.28
CA THR A 47 5.20 28.70 3.76
C THR A 47 4.69 27.45 4.45
N CYS A 48 4.42 26.41 3.69
CA CYS A 48 3.95 25.11 4.16
C CYS A 48 4.99 24.05 3.88
N ARG A 49 5.10 23.07 4.79
CA ARG A 49 5.95 21.89 4.67
C ARG A 49 5.20 20.65 5.12
N LEU A 50 5.52 19.51 4.53
CA LEU A 50 4.98 18.22 4.98
C LEU A 50 5.60 17.87 6.34
N ASN A 51 4.83 17.20 7.19
CA ASN A 51 5.33 16.58 8.42
C ASN A 51 5.35 15.05 8.23
N PRO A 52 6.51 14.43 7.95
CA PRO A 52 6.61 12.99 7.75
C PRO A 52 6.18 12.19 8.99
N ASP A 53 6.40 12.73 10.19
CA ASP A 53 6.12 12.03 11.44
C ASP A 53 4.61 11.74 11.61
N ALA A 54 3.76 12.61 11.06
CA ALA A 54 2.31 12.40 11.08
C ALA A 54 1.85 11.21 10.23
N LEU A 55 2.69 10.71 9.31
CA LEU A 55 2.39 9.55 8.47
C LEU A 55 2.85 8.22 9.10
N VAL A 56 3.70 8.25 10.13
CA VAL A 56 4.26 7.03 10.75
C VAL A 56 3.16 6.11 11.28
N GLY A 57 2.16 6.67 11.98
CA GLY A 57 1.05 5.87 12.49
C GLY A 57 0.20 5.21 11.39
N ALA A 58 0.07 5.87 10.23
CA ALA A 58 -0.62 5.29 9.08
C ALA A 58 0.21 4.17 8.45
N GLU A 59 1.52 4.37 8.30
CA GLU A 59 2.46 3.35 7.80
C GLU A 59 2.44 2.11 8.70
N ASP A 60 2.55 2.29 10.02
CA ASP A 60 2.50 1.19 10.99
C ASP A 60 1.20 0.39 10.87
N TRP A 61 0.08 1.08 10.71
CA TRP A 61 -1.21 0.43 10.50
C TRP A 61 -1.25 -0.35 9.18
N PHE A 62 -0.74 0.22 8.08
CA PHE A 62 -0.66 -0.49 6.79
C PHE A 62 0.22 -1.74 6.89
N GLN A 63 1.36 -1.68 7.58
CA GLN A 63 2.24 -2.83 7.80
C GLN A 63 1.54 -3.93 8.59
N GLN A 64 0.80 -3.56 9.64
CA GLN A 64 0.01 -4.53 10.41
C GLN A 64 -1.07 -5.20 9.55
N GLN A 65 -1.80 -4.43 8.74
CA GLN A 65 -2.80 -4.99 7.83
C GLN A 65 -2.16 -5.95 6.82
N ARG A 66 -1.03 -5.56 6.24
CA ARG A 66 -0.27 -6.39 5.30
C ARG A 66 0.11 -7.73 5.92
N ALA A 67 0.71 -7.72 7.11
CA ALA A 67 1.12 -8.93 7.82
C ALA A 67 -0.06 -9.89 8.08
N ILE A 68 -1.24 -9.35 8.43
CA ILE A 68 -2.46 -10.15 8.62
C ILE A 68 -2.88 -10.84 7.32
N TRP A 69 -2.87 -10.11 6.21
CA TRP A 69 -3.26 -10.64 4.91
C TRP A 69 -2.27 -11.67 4.38
N GLU A 70 -0.97 -11.40 4.50
CA GLU A 70 0.09 -12.34 4.13
C GLU A 70 -0.04 -13.65 4.90
N ALA A 71 -0.18 -13.59 6.24
CA ALA A 71 -0.37 -14.78 7.06
C ALA A 71 -1.64 -15.59 6.70
N ARG A 72 -2.70 -14.92 6.23
CA ARG A 72 -3.93 -15.59 5.76
C ARG A 72 -3.70 -16.28 4.41
N LEU A 73 -2.99 -15.61 3.49
CA LEU A 73 -2.68 -16.15 2.18
C LEU A 73 -1.72 -17.34 2.29
N ASP A 74 -0.73 -17.29 3.18
CA ASP A 74 0.20 -18.41 3.43
C ASP A 74 -0.55 -19.65 3.92
N ARG A 75 -1.50 -19.48 4.84
CA ARG A 75 -2.36 -20.59 5.33
C ARG A 75 -3.23 -21.17 4.22
N PHE A 76 -3.76 -20.29 3.37
CA PHE A 76 -4.56 -20.71 2.23
C PHE A 76 -3.72 -21.50 1.21
N GLU A 77 -2.52 -21.01 0.89
CA GLU A 77 -1.58 -21.72 0.02
C GLU A 77 -1.24 -23.10 0.58
N ALA A 78 -0.88 -23.19 1.87
CA ALA A 78 -0.59 -24.46 2.52
C ALA A 78 -1.77 -25.45 2.46
N TYR A 79 -3.00 -24.95 2.64
CA TYR A 79 -4.20 -25.77 2.53
C TYR A 79 -4.44 -26.29 1.11
N VAL A 80 -4.29 -25.43 0.10
CA VAL A 80 -4.42 -25.81 -1.31
C VAL A 80 -3.35 -26.84 -1.71
N MET A 81 -2.10 -26.66 -1.26
CA MET A 81 -1.02 -27.61 -1.52
C MET A 81 -1.29 -28.97 -0.88
N LYS A 82 -1.83 -28.99 0.34
CA LYS A 82 -2.26 -30.23 1.01
C LYS A 82 -3.32 -30.96 0.21
N LEU A 83 -4.38 -30.25 -0.24
CA LEU A 83 -5.43 -30.85 -1.06
C LEU A 83 -4.93 -31.39 -2.40
N LYS A 84 -3.97 -30.70 -3.04
CA LYS A 84 -3.33 -31.19 -4.28
C LYS A 84 -2.59 -32.51 -4.04
N LYS A 85 -1.82 -32.59 -2.96
CA LYS A 85 -1.07 -33.80 -2.58
C LYS A 85 -1.99 -34.98 -2.26
N GLU A 86 -3.12 -34.72 -1.61
CA GLU A 86 -4.13 -35.75 -1.31
C GLU A 86 -4.91 -36.21 -2.55
N ARG A 87 -5.08 -35.33 -3.55
CA ARG A 87 -5.71 -35.64 -4.85
C ARG A 87 -4.80 -36.38 -5.83
N GLU A 88 -3.52 -36.54 -5.53
CA GLU A 88 -2.57 -37.28 -6.34
C GLU A 88 -2.32 -38.66 -5.71
N PRO A 89 -3.25 -39.63 -5.86
CA PRO A 89 -2.97 -40.98 -5.41
C PRO A 89 -1.89 -41.59 -6.29
N ALA A 90 -1.02 -42.35 -5.62
CA ALA A 90 0.04 -43.21 -6.14
C ALA A 90 -0.10 -43.56 -7.62
N GLY A 91 1.01 -43.33 -8.34
CA GLY A 91 1.20 -43.64 -9.74
C GLY A 91 0.47 -44.90 -10.20
N ARG A 92 -0.37 -44.72 -11.23
CA ARG A 92 -0.92 -45.80 -12.03
C ARG A 92 0.27 -46.66 -12.50
N PRO A 93 0.38 -47.96 -12.14
CA PRO A 93 1.48 -48.78 -12.62
C PRO A 93 1.33 -48.90 -14.14
N SER A 94 2.34 -48.43 -14.86
CA SER A 94 2.46 -48.62 -16.31
C SER A 94 2.41 -50.12 -16.60
N ARG A 95 1.36 -50.54 -17.31
CA ARG A 95 1.13 -51.91 -17.71
C ARG A 95 2.13 -52.28 -18.81
N THR A 96 3.34 -52.68 -18.42
CA THR A 96 4.32 -53.26 -19.35
C THR A 96 3.74 -54.53 -19.96
N THR A 97 3.40 -54.43 -21.24
CA THR A 97 2.84 -55.53 -22.02
C THR A 97 3.97 -56.52 -22.32
N LYS A 98 4.15 -57.54 -21.47
CA LYS A 98 5.06 -58.66 -21.77
C LYS A 98 4.38 -59.60 -22.77
N ARG A 99 4.49 -59.28 -24.06
CA ARG A 99 4.33 -60.26 -25.14
C ARG A 99 5.63 -61.09 -25.24
N LYS A 100 5.62 -62.30 -24.69
CA LYS A 100 6.50 -63.42 -25.08
C LYS A 100 5.55 -64.62 -25.10
N GLY A 101 5.11 -65.11 -26.26
CA GLY A 101 5.97 -65.81 -27.22
C GLY A 101 5.88 -67.29 -26.86
N ALA A 102 4.79 -67.94 -27.28
CA ALA A 102 4.57 -69.37 -27.10
C ALA A 102 5.52 -70.15 -28.03
N LYS A 103 6.12 -71.20 -27.50
CA LYS A 103 6.69 -72.31 -28.25
C LYS A 103 6.19 -73.60 -27.62
#